data_AF-A0A7J9EX20-F1
#
_entry.id   AF-A0A7J9EX20-F1
#
_cell.length_a   1.000
_cell.length_b   1.000
_cell.length_c   1.000
_cell.angle_alpha   90.00
_cell.angle_beta   90.00
_cell.angle_gamma   90.00
#
_symmetry.space_group_name_H-M   'P 1'
#
loop_
_entity.id
_entity.type
_entity.pdbx_description
1 polymer ?
#
loop_
_entity_poly.entity_id
_entity_poly.type
_entity_poly.pdbx_seq_one_letter_code
_entity_poly.pdbx_strand_id
1 'polypeptide(L)'
;MFKPIVFMFIFTKLFFSANSKTHPADIKALNALKNGVDPRSITPGSCLSSWDFTIDPCDNIFTDHFTCGLRCDRVISGLVRVTEITIDPVGYSGSLTSVPWDHLRYLNTLDISDNSFSGLVPNEFSNLTRLRRLGLSGNSFAGEIPSVLGSLHQLEELYLDNNRLHGAIPSSFNNLTKLKRLEIQRNCISGEFPDLGSLKNLYFIDVSDNNISGGVPSTLPLSLVELSMRNNKLNGNIPHDIDKVRFLQVLDLSHNMFAGTVPSVLFRHPSLEQLTLSYNEFSSLQVPAVDITLNSNLIALDLSYNKLRGLLPIFMASMPKLTALSLERNEFTGMIPAQYAVKAAVAGNDNTSSFERLLLGGNYLVGPIPGPLLGLKPGSADVSLADNCLYRCPDAFFFCRGRDQKSAVDCKSFGPTIP
;
A
#
# COMPACT_ATOMS: atom_id res chain seq x y z
N MET A 1 -40.52 -68.10 -50.50
CA MET A 1 -40.50 -67.70 -49.07
C MET A 1 -39.10 -67.16 -48.79
N PHE A 2 -38.95 -65.84 -48.69
CA PHE A 2 -37.68 -65.12 -48.65
C PHE A 2 -37.00 -65.23 -47.27
N LYS A 3 -35.68 -65.48 -47.25
CA LYS A 3 -34.82 -65.34 -46.06
C LYS A 3 -34.37 -63.87 -45.92
N PRO A 4 -34.41 -63.26 -44.73
CA PRO A 4 -33.88 -61.91 -44.55
C PRO A 4 -32.36 -61.96 -44.33
N ILE A 5 -31.66 -61.08 -45.04
CA ILE A 5 -30.23 -60.79 -44.85
C ILE A 5 -30.15 -59.67 -43.80
N VAL A 6 -29.52 -59.93 -42.67
CA VAL A 6 -29.23 -58.92 -41.64
C VAL A 6 -27.93 -58.20 -42.03
N PHE A 7 -28.03 -56.93 -42.39
CA PHE A 7 -26.87 -56.06 -42.56
C PHE A 7 -26.40 -55.56 -41.19
N MET A 8 -25.21 -55.99 -40.78
CA MET A 8 -24.55 -55.48 -39.59
C MET A 8 -23.80 -54.18 -39.97
N PHE A 9 -24.35 -53.03 -39.57
CA PHE A 9 -23.65 -51.75 -39.71
C PHE A 9 -22.61 -51.61 -38.59
N ILE A 10 -21.34 -51.77 -38.93
CA ILE A 10 -20.23 -51.39 -38.05
C ILE A 10 -20.08 -49.88 -38.15
N PHE A 11 -20.56 -49.16 -37.13
CA PHE A 11 -20.20 -47.76 -36.93
C PHE A 11 -18.76 -47.70 -36.42
N THR A 12 -17.81 -47.52 -37.33
CA THR A 12 -16.48 -47.03 -36.97
C THR A 12 -16.63 -45.59 -36.49
N LYS A 13 -16.58 -45.38 -35.17
CA LYS A 13 -16.38 -44.04 -34.60
C LYS A 13 -15.02 -43.53 -35.11
N LEU A 14 -15.06 -42.69 -36.14
CA LEU A 14 -13.95 -41.81 -36.49
C LEU A 14 -13.76 -40.83 -35.32
N PHE A 15 -12.85 -41.16 -34.41
CA PHE A 15 -12.30 -40.18 -33.49
C PHE A 15 -11.46 -39.21 -34.32
N PHE A 16 -12.02 -38.05 -34.65
CA PHE A 16 -11.22 -36.90 -35.01
C PHE A 16 -10.44 -36.50 -33.77
N SER A 17 -9.21 -36.98 -33.65
CA SER A 17 -8.20 -36.40 -32.78
C SER A 17 -7.91 -35.00 -33.34
N ALA A 18 -8.66 -34.00 -32.89
CA ALA A 18 -8.24 -32.62 -33.05
C ALA A 18 -6.90 -32.49 -32.31
N ASN A 19 -5.81 -32.28 -33.05
CA ASN A 19 -4.51 -32.08 -32.43
C ASN A 19 -4.55 -30.77 -31.63
N SER A 20 -4.43 -30.89 -30.31
CA SER A 20 -4.27 -29.74 -29.40
C SER A 20 -3.11 -28.85 -29.89
N LYS A 21 -3.40 -27.58 -30.11
CA LYS A 21 -2.41 -26.50 -30.33
C LYS A 21 -1.73 -26.12 -29.03
N THR A 22 -2.43 -26.18 -27.90
CA THR A 22 -1.84 -25.92 -26.59
C THR A 22 -0.86 -27.02 -26.21
N HIS A 23 0.26 -26.61 -25.66
CA HIS A 23 1.29 -27.52 -25.18
C HIS A 23 0.75 -28.44 -24.07
N PRO A 24 0.87 -29.78 -24.19
CA PRO A 24 0.22 -30.73 -23.26
C PRO A 24 0.60 -30.55 -21.78
N ALA A 25 1.84 -30.12 -21.50
CA ALA A 25 2.28 -29.85 -20.13
C ALA A 25 1.51 -28.69 -19.48
N ASP A 26 1.15 -27.67 -20.25
CA ASP A 26 0.38 -26.51 -19.77
C ASP A 26 -1.04 -26.97 -19.44
N ILE A 27 -1.66 -27.76 -20.32
CA ILE A 27 -2.98 -28.38 -20.09
C ILE A 27 -2.98 -29.23 -18.82
N LYS A 28 -1.92 -30.01 -18.57
CA LYS A 28 -1.79 -30.80 -17.35
C LYS A 28 -1.72 -29.92 -16.10
N ALA A 29 -1.00 -28.80 -16.16
CA ALA A 29 -0.92 -27.85 -15.06
C ALA A 29 -2.24 -27.11 -14.81
N LEU A 30 -2.92 -26.68 -15.87
CA LEU A 30 -4.25 -26.06 -15.77
C LEU A 30 -5.31 -27.01 -15.20
N ASN A 31 -5.28 -28.29 -15.60
CA ASN A 31 -6.11 -29.34 -15.00
C ASN A 31 -5.81 -29.50 -13.51
N ALA A 32 -4.53 -29.57 -13.13
CA ALA A 32 -4.13 -29.68 -11.73
C ALA A 32 -4.55 -28.46 -10.91
N LEU A 33 -4.47 -27.25 -11.47
CA LEU A 33 -4.95 -26.02 -10.86
C LEU A 33 -6.46 -26.07 -10.62
N LYS A 34 -7.26 -26.41 -11.63
CA LYS A 34 -8.72 -26.59 -11.46
C LYS A 34 -9.06 -27.63 -10.40
N ASN A 35 -8.36 -28.76 -10.41
CA ASN A 35 -8.59 -29.85 -9.45
C ASN A 35 -8.11 -29.51 -8.03
N GLY A 36 -7.23 -28.52 -7.88
CA GLY A 36 -6.79 -27.98 -6.58
C GLY A 36 -7.79 -27.02 -5.94
N VAL A 37 -8.79 -26.55 -6.71
CA VAL A 37 -9.88 -25.70 -6.23
C VAL A 37 -11.00 -26.58 -5.66
N ASP A 38 -11.55 -26.21 -4.49
CA ASP A 38 -12.73 -26.86 -3.91
C ASP A 38 -13.89 -26.74 -4.92
N PRO A 39 -14.44 -27.87 -5.44
CA PRO A 39 -15.51 -27.83 -6.41
C PRO A 39 -16.76 -27.08 -5.93
N ARG A 40 -16.98 -26.99 -4.61
CA ARG A 40 -18.12 -26.25 -4.02
C ARG A 40 -17.96 -24.75 -4.11
N SER A 41 -16.74 -24.26 -4.32
CA SER A 41 -16.45 -22.83 -4.53
C SER A 41 -16.56 -22.41 -6.00
N ILE A 42 -16.67 -23.37 -6.93
CA ILE A 42 -16.85 -23.10 -8.36
C ILE A 42 -18.34 -22.93 -8.64
N THR A 43 -18.79 -21.68 -8.73
CA THR A 43 -20.20 -21.35 -9.00
C THR A 43 -20.52 -21.42 -10.50
N PRO A 44 -21.75 -21.77 -10.89
CA PRO A 44 -22.15 -21.74 -12.29
C PRO A 44 -21.96 -20.33 -12.90
N GLY A 45 -21.29 -20.26 -14.05
CA GLY A 45 -21.00 -19.00 -14.74
C GLY A 45 -19.71 -18.30 -14.30
N SER A 46 -19.01 -18.84 -13.30
CA SER A 46 -17.69 -18.34 -12.89
C SER A 46 -16.60 -18.68 -13.92
N CYS A 47 -15.46 -17.99 -13.87
CA CYS A 47 -14.34 -18.23 -14.80
C CYS A 47 -13.89 -19.71 -14.81
N LEU A 48 -13.63 -20.32 -13.65
CA LEU A 48 -13.21 -21.72 -13.55
C LEU A 48 -14.29 -22.73 -13.96
N SER A 49 -15.57 -22.34 -13.93
CA SER A 49 -16.65 -23.18 -14.44
C SER A 49 -16.51 -23.44 -15.95
N SER A 50 -15.91 -22.49 -16.69
CA SER A 50 -15.63 -22.60 -18.14
C SER A 50 -14.41 -23.45 -18.50
N TRP A 51 -13.60 -23.85 -17.53
CA TRP A 51 -12.36 -24.62 -17.77
C TRP A 51 -12.67 -26.09 -18.07
N ASP A 52 -13.14 -26.37 -19.29
CA ASP A 52 -13.38 -27.71 -19.81
C ASP A 52 -12.23 -28.15 -20.73
N PHE A 53 -11.33 -28.98 -20.19
CA PHE A 53 -10.14 -29.44 -20.90
C PHE A 53 -10.39 -30.66 -21.80
N THR A 54 -11.66 -31.00 -22.08
CA THR A 54 -11.99 -31.86 -23.23
C THR A 54 -11.75 -31.14 -24.57
N ILE A 55 -11.65 -29.82 -24.52
CA ILE A 55 -11.33 -28.93 -25.63
C ILE A 55 -10.00 -28.24 -25.34
N ASP A 56 -9.30 -27.84 -26.39
CA ASP A 56 -8.05 -27.09 -26.26
C ASP A 56 -8.30 -25.72 -25.61
N PRO A 57 -7.68 -25.41 -24.45
CA PRO A 57 -7.96 -24.19 -23.68
C PRO A 57 -7.47 -22.90 -24.34
N CYS A 58 -6.65 -22.99 -25.39
CA CYS A 58 -6.16 -21.84 -26.15
C CYS A 58 -6.71 -21.82 -27.59
N ASP A 59 -7.73 -22.63 -27.91
CA ASP A 59 -8.37 -22.64 -29.24
C ASP A 59 -9.62 -21.76 -29.29
N ASN A 60 -9.45 -20.52 -28.84
CA ASN A 60 -10.47 -19.48 -28.70
C ASN A 60 -10.89 -18.80 -30.02
N ILE A 61 -10.28 -19.18 -31.15
CA ILE A 61 -10.60 -18.63 -32.49
C ILE A 61 -11.47 -19.60 -33.31
N PHE A 62 -11.47 -20.89 -32.98
CA PHE A 62 -12.03 -21.93 -33.83
C PHE A 62 -13.20 -22.70 -33.18
N THR A 63 -13.58 -22.33 -31.96
CA THR A 63 -14.67 -22.95 -31.22
C THR A 63 -15.56 -21.90 -30.56
N ASP A 64 -16.83 -22.22 -30.35
CA ASP A 64 -17.75 -21.40 -29.55
C ASP A 64 -17.44 -21.47 -28.03
N HIS A 65 -16.35 -22.14 -27.65
CA HIS A 65 -15.94 -22.38 -26.28
C HIS A 65 -14.91 -21.34 -25.83
N PHE A 66 -15.24 -20.67 -24.73
CA PHE A 66 -14.40 -19.66 -24.11
C PHE A 66 -13.82 -20.23 -22.81
N THR A 67 -12.50 -20.39 -22.74
CA THR A 67 -11.82 -20.65 -21.46
C THR A 67 -11.44 -19.32 -20.85
N CYS A 68 -12.24 -18.89 -19.88
CA CYS A 68 -12.05 -17.62 -19.21
C CYS A 68 -10.66 -17.53 -18.56
N GLY A 69 -10.06 -16.33 -18.59
CA GLY A 69 -8.89 -16.04 -17.76
C GLY A 69 -7.56 -16.53 -18.31
N LEU A 70 -7.53 -17.11 -19.50
CA LEU A 70 -6.30 -17.59 -20.14
C LEU A 70 -5.90 -16.71 -21.32
N ARG A 71 -4.63 -16.32 -21.36
CA ARG A 71 -3.97 -15.83 -22.59
C ARG A 71 -2.93 -16.82 -23.05
N CYS A 72 -2.89 -17.04 -24.35
CA CYS A 72 -2.03 -18.01 -24.98
C CYS A 72 -1.42 -17.44 -26.27
N ASP A 73 -0.62 -16.38 -26.12
CA ASP A 73 -0.11 -15.58 -27.25
C ASP A 73 1.32 -15.96 -27.68
N ARG A 74 1.86 -17.07 -27.17
CA ARG A 74 3.23 -17.50 -27.46
C ARG A 74 3.29 -18.88 -28.09
N VAL A 75 3.98 -18.99 -29.22
CA VAL A 75 4.21 -20.26 -29.93
C VAL A 75 5.66 -20.70 -29.78
N ILE A 76 5.88 -21.94 -29.35
CA ILE A 76 7.19 -22.58 -29.18
C ILE A 76 7.16 -23.93 -29.86
N SER A 77 8.03 -24.15 -30.84
CA SER A 77 8.10 -25.40 -31.60
C SER A 77 6.74 -25.84 -32.18
N GLY A 78 5.94 -24.87 -32.65
CA GLY A 78 4.62 -25.11 -33.22
C GLY A 78 3.48 -25.28 -32.20
N LEU A 79 3.77 -25.28 -30.90
CA LEU A 79 2.76 -25.39 -29.84
C LEU A 79 2.56 -24.05 -29.12
N VAL A 80 1.31 -23.72 -28.85
CA VAL A 80 0.89 -22.55 -28.09
C VAL A 80 1.16 -22.78 -26.59
N ARG A 81 1.63 -21.74 -25.90
CA ARG A 81 1.94 -21.71 -24.47
C ARG A 81 1.05 -20.72 -23.74
N VAL A 82 0.68 -21.06 -22.51
CA VAL A 82 -0.07 -20.17 -21.61
C VAL A 82 0.87 -19.07 -21.10
N THR A 83 0.45 -17.83 -21.24
CA THR A 83 1.22 -16.63 -20.86
C THR A 83 0.52 -15.77 -19.81
N GLU A 84 -0.77 -15.96 -19.59
CA GLU A 84 -1.54 -15.30 -18.54
C GLU A 84 -2.56 -16.28 -17.96
N ILE A 85 -2.65 -16.28 -16.62
CA ILE A 85 -3.73 -16.91 -15.87
C ILE A 85 -4.28 -15.83 -14.93
N THR A 86 -5.51 -15.40 -15.18
CA THR A 86 -6.25 -14.46 -14.34
C THR A 86 -7.64 -15.00 -14.07
N ILE A 87 -8.01 -15.22 -12.82
CA ILE A 87 -9.36 -15.73 -12.47
C ILE A 87 -10.18 -14.66 -11.77
N ASP A 88 -11.50 -14.77 -11.86
CA ASP A 88 -12.45 -13.83 -11.26
C ASP A 88 -12.50 -13.94 -9.72
N PRO A 89 -12.83 -12.85 -9.02
CA PRO A 89 -12.84 -12.80 -7.56
C PRO A 89 -14.20 -13.25 -6.99
N VAL A 90 -14.53 -14.54 -7.15
CA VAL A 90 -15.84 -15.09 -6.74
C VAL A 90 -15.76 -15.97 -5.49
N GLY A 91 -14.62 -16.01 -4.82
CA GLY A 91 -14.42 -16.76 -3.58
C GLY A 91 -13.96 -18.20 -3.79
N TYR A 92 -13.19 -18.48 -4.85
CA TYR A 92 -12.56 -19.78 -5.04
C TYR A 92 -11.70 -20.16 -3.82
N SER A 93 -11.88 -21.36 -3.31
CA SER A 93 -11.09 -21.87 -2.20
C SER A 93 -10.32 -23.12 -2.61
N GLY A 94 -9.26 -23.45 -1.89
CA GLY A 94 -8.37 -24.56 -2.22
C GLY A 94 -6.92 -24.29 -1.88
N SER A 95 -6.02 -25.09 -2.44
CA SER A 95 -4.57 -24.95 -2.28
C SER A 95 -3.87 -25.01 -3.64
N LEU A 96 -2.77 -24.29 -3.76
CA LEU A 96 -1.96 -24.21 -4.98
C LEU A 96 -0.71 -25.10 -4.95
N THR A 97 -0.46 -25.77 -3.82
CA THR A 97 0.78 -26.53 -3.60
C THR A 97 0.88 -27.80 -4.44
N SER A 98 -0.24 -28.31 -4.98
CA SER A 98 -0.28 -29.51 -5.82
C SER A 98 -0.12 -29.23 -7.33
N VAL A 99 -0.04 -27.96 -7.72
CA VAL A 99 0.02 -27.57 -9.14
C VAL A 99 1.46 -27.68 -9.64
N PRO A 100 1.72 -28.36 -10.78
CA PRO A 100 3.05 -28.48 -11.36
C PRO A 100 3.45 -27.19 -12.09
N TRP A 101 3.82 -26.16 -11.33
CA TRP A 101 4.13 -24.81 -11.83
C TRP A 101 5.34 -24.79 -12.79
N ASP A 102 6.23 -25.77 -12.73
CA ASP A 102 7.36 -25.94 -13.64
C ASP A 102 6.93 -26.13 -15.10
N HIS A 103 5.71 -26.64 -15.33
CA HIS A 103 5.15 -26.75 -16.67
C HIS A 103 4.72 -25.39 -17.25
N LEU A 104 4.40 -24.39 -16.43
CA LEU A 104 3.91 -23.07 -16.85
C LEU A 104 5.02 -22.01 -16.99
N ARG A 105 6.24 -22.44 -17.32
CA ARG A 105 7.45 -21.58 -17.43
C ARG A 105 7.38 -20.37 -18.38
N TYR A 106 6.33 -20.24 -19.21
CA TYR A 106 6.12 -19.09 -20.10
C TYR A 106 5.11 -18.07 -19.58
N LEU A 107 4.57 -18.29 -18.38
CA LEU A 107 3.66 -17.40 -17.72
C LEU A 107 4.33 -16.04 -17.45
N ASN A 108 3.68 -14.97 -17.90
CA ASN A 108 4.06 -13.59 -17.64
C ASN A 108 3.19 -12.98 -16.53
N THR A 109 1.95 -13.42 -16.41
CA THR A 109 1.01 -12.93 -15.39
C THR A 109 0.29 -14.12 -14.74
N LEU A 110 0.34 -14.17 -13.41
CA LEU A 110 -0.50 -15.00 -12.57
C LEU A 110 -1.25 -14.08 -11.63
N ASP A 111 -2.58 -14.03 -11.74
CA ASP A 111 -3.43 -13.22 -10.88
C ASP A 111 -4.64 -14.02 -10.42
N ILE A 112 -4.69 -14.29 -9.13
CA ILE A 112 -5.77 -15.06 -8.49
C ILE A 112 -6.32 -14.30 -7.27
N SER A 113 -6.14 -12.98 -7.29
CA SER A 113 -6.47 -12.10 -6.18
C SER A 113 -7.96 -12.14 -5.83
N ASP A 114 -8.28 -11.70 -4.61
CA ASP A 114 -9.64 -11.55 -4.09
C ASP A 114 -10.47 -12.85 -4.13
N ASN A 115 -9.87 -13.92 -3.61
CA ASN A 115 -10.46 -15.24 -3.51
C ASN A 115 -10.29 -15.79 -2.08
N SER A 116 -10.39 -17.10 -1.90
CA SER A 116 -10.28 -17.80 -0.61
C SER A 116 -9.24 -18.92 -0.67
N PHE A 117 -8.23 -18.81 -1.53
CA PHE A 117 -7.11 -19.76 -1.55
C PHE A 117 -6.37 -19.74 -0.22
N SER A 118 -5.93 -20.91 0.21
CA SER A 118 -5.30 -21.12 1.50
C SER A 118 -4.07 -22.02 1.37
N GLY A 119 -3.33 -22.19 2.47
CA GLY A 119 -2.08 -22.93 2.48
C GLY A 119 -0.88 -22.03 2.23
N LEU A 120 0.25 -22.63 1.85
CA LEU A 120 1.51 -21.93 1.62
C LEU A 120 1.57 -21.32 0.22
N VAL A 121 2.29 -20.22 0.08
CA VAL A 121 2.74 -19.75 -1.24
C VAL A 121 3.73 -20.79 -1.80
N PRO A 122 3.47 -21.39 -2.98
CA PRO A 122 4.32 -22.45 -3.53
C PRO A 122 5.76 -21.98 -3.83
N ASN A 123 6.75 -22.77 -3.40
CA ASN A 123 8.15 -22.53 -3.75
C ASN A 123 8.38 -22.65 -5.27
N GLU A 124 7.59 -23.49 -5.92
CA GLU A 124 7.63 -23.79 -7.35
C GLU A 124 7.27 -22.57 -8.21
N PHE A 125 6.69 -21.51 -7.65
CA PHE A 125 6.55 -20.22 -8.34
C PHE A 125 7.90 -19.66 -8.80
N SER A 126 9.01 -20.04 -8.16
CA SER A 126 10.37 -19.71 -8.61
C SER A 126 10.71 -20.27 -10.01
N ASN A 127 9.98 -21.29 -10.50
CA ASN A 127 10.15 -21.82 -11.86
C ASN A 127 9.52 -20.92 -12.94
N LEU A 128 8.65 -19.98 -12.55
CA LEU A 128 7.98 -19.04 -13.45
C LEU A 128 8.94 -17.87 -13.82
N THR A 129 10.13 -18.19 -14.32
CA THR A 129 11.24 -17.24 -14.54
C THR A 129 10.94 -16.08 -15.50
N ARG A 130 9.80 -16.11 -16.20
CA ARG A 130 9.30 -15.05 -17.10
C ARG A 130 8.21 -14.18 -16.47
N LEU A 131 7.77 -14.52 -15.26
CA LEU A 131 6.69 -13.84 -14.57
C LEU A 131 7.05 -12.37 -14.35
N ARG A 132 6.13 -11.50 -14.75
CA ARG A 132 6.18 -10.04 -14.62
C ARG A 132 5.19 -9.56 -13.57
N ARG A 133 4.04 -10.22 -13.42
CA ARG A 133 3.05 -9.94 -12.37
C ARG A 133 2.69 -11.21 -11.60
N LEU A 134 2.77 -11.14 -10.28
CA LEU A 134 2.24 -12.14 -9.36
C LEU A 134 1.23 -11.45 -8.42
N GLY A 135 -0.06 -11.72 -8.62
CA GLY A 135 -1.17 -11.22 -7.81
C GLY A 135 -1.78 -12.32 -6.96
N LEU A 136 -1.59 -12.23 -5.64
CA LEU A 136 -2.13 -13.16 -4.64
C LEU A 136 -2.98 -12.44 -3.58
N SER A 137 -3.29 -11.16 -3.80
CA SER A 137 -3.95 -10.30 -2.81
C SER A 137 -5.30 -10.86 -2.37
N GLY A 138 -5.75 -10.51 -1.16
CA GLY A 138 -7.12 -10.81 -0.73
C GLY A 138 -7.43 -12.31 -0.72
N ASN A 139 -6.54 -13.12 -0.12
CA ASN A 139 -6.70 -14.56 0.01
C ASN A 139 -6.47 -14.98 1.47
N SER A 140 -6.32 -16.28 1.73
CA SER A 140 -6.01 -16.86 3.04
C SER A 140 -4.66 -17.59 3.05
N PHE A 141 -3.69 -17.16 2.23
CA PHE A 141 -2.33 -17.71 2.25
C PHE A 141 -1.69 -17.47 3.63
N ALA A 142 -1.00 -18.49 4.13
CA ALA A 142 -0.31 -18.49 5.41
C ALA A 142 1.11 -19.04 5.25
N GLY A 143 1.88 -19.03 6.34
CA GLY A 143 3.31 -19.38 6.28
C GLY A 143 4.19 -18.18 5.96
N GLU A 144 5.48 -18.45 5.76
CA GLU A 144 6.46 -17.45 5.36
C GLU A 144 6.41 -17.18 3.86
N ILE A 145 6.81 -15.96 3.47
CA ILE A 145 7.07 -15.64 2.06
C ILE A 145 8.30 -16.43 1.60
N PRO A 146 8.20 -17.30 0.57
CA PRO A 146 9.34 -18.08 0.13
C PRO A 146 10.48 -17.20 -0.39
N SER A 147 11.66 -17.35 0.19
CA SER A 147 12.86 -16.60 -0.25
C SER A 147 13.25 -16.89 -1.70
N VAL A 148 12.86 -18.06 -2.23
CA VAL A 148 13.07 -18.45 -3.62
C VAL A 148 12.32 -17.57 -4.62
N LEU A 149 11.29 -16.81 -4.21
CA LEU A 149 10.64 -15.83 -5.09
C LEU A 149 11.61 -14.73 -5.54
N GLY A 150 12.69 -14.48 -4.78
CA GLY A 150 13.75 -13.55 -5.17
C GLY A 150 14.52 -13.94 -6.45
N SER A 151 14.34 -15.16 -6.99
CA SER A 151 14.92 -15.58 -8.27
C SER A 151 14.15 -15.08 -9.49
N LEU A 152 12.95 -14.51 -9.30
CA LEU A 152 12.09 -14.02 -10.38
C LEU A 152 12.57 -12.66 -10.90
N HIS A 153 13.74 -12.62 -11.53
CA HIS A 153 14.38 -11.38 -11.99
C HIS A 153 13.58 -10.58 -13.04
N GLN A 154 12.54 -11.18 -13.64
CA GLN A 154 11.63 -10.49 -14.56
C GLN A 154 10.41 -9.86 -13.87
N LEU A 155 10.21 -10.11 -12.57
CA LEU A 155 9.04 -9.66 -11.84
C LEU A 155 9.05 -8.13 -11.73
N GLU A 156 7.93 -7.53 -12.11
CA GLU A 156 7.68 -6.09 -12.10
C GLU A 156 6.69 -5.73 -10.99
N GLU A 157 5.71 -6.59 -10.72
CA GLU A 157 4.66 -6.33 -9.74
C GLU A 157 4.42 -7.56 -8.87
N LEU A 158 4.46 -7.35 -7.56
CA LEU A 158 4.23 -8.39 -6.55
C LEU A 158 3.19 -7.91 -5.55
N TYR A 159 2.04 -8.57 -5.55
CA TYR A 159 0.93 -8.28 -4.64
C TYR A 159 0.67 -9.50 -3.74
N LEU A 160 0.93 -9.32 -2.44
CA LEU A 160 0.79 -10.32 -1.38
C LEU A 160 -0.09 -9.82 -0.23
N ASP A 161 -0.68 -8.63 -0.37
CA ASP A 161 -1.46 -7.96 0.65
C ASP A 161 -2.77 -8.71 1.00
N ASN A 162 -3.36 -8.37 2.14
CA ASN A 162 -4.63 -8.96 2.60
C ASN A 162 -4.58 -10.50 2.66
N ASN A 163 -3.59 -11.05 3.35
CA ASN A 163 -3.41 -12.48 3.58
C ASN A 163 -3.09 -12.76 5.07
N ARG A 164 -2.60 -13.97 5.39
CA ARG A 164 -2.17 -14.39 6.73
C ARG A 164 -0.68 -14.77 6.76
N LEU A 165 0.11 -14.15 5.88
CA LEU A 165 1.56 -14.41 5.77
C LEU A 165 2.28 -13.90 7.02
N HIS A 166 3.31 -14.61 7.47
CA HIS A 166 4.14 -14.23 8.61
C HIS A 166 5.63 -14.42 8.31
N GLY A 167 6.49 -14.29 9.33
CA GLY A 167 7.94 -14.30 9.13
C GLY A 167 8.44 -12.99 8.53
N ALA A 168 9.69 -12.96 8.07
CA ALA A 168 10.32 -11.76 7.53
C ALA A 168 10.12 -11.62 6.01
N ILE A 169 10.19 -10.38 5.51
CA ILE A 169 10.33 -10.12 4.08
C ILE A 169 11.72 -10.65 3.66
N PRO A 170 11.83 -11.57 2.70
CA PRO A 170 13.12 -12.14 2.34
C PRO A 170 14.09 -11.09 1.78
N SER A 171 15.33 -11.07 2.27
CA SER A 171 16.39 -10.20 1.73
C SER A 171 16.71 -10.50 0.26
N SER A 172 16.39 -11.69 -0.22
CA SER A 172 16.47 -12.07 -1.64
C SER A 172 15.57 -11.22 -2.55
N PHE A 173 14.59 -10.46 -2.01
CA PHE A 173 13.79 -9.53 -2.80
C PHE A 173 14.63 -8.40 -3.40
N ASN A 174 15.81 -8.11 -2.83
CA ASN A 174 16.77 -7.20 -3.43
C ASN A 174 17.32 -7.70 -4.80
N ASN A 175 17.07 -8.95 -5.19
CA ASN A 175 17.42 -9.50 -6.51
C ASN A 175 16.32 -9.30 -7.57
N LEU A 176 15.16 -8.77 -7.21
CA LEU A 176 14.04 -8.49 -8.12
C LEU A 176 14.29 -7.19 -8.89
N THR A 177 15.36 -7.15 -9.68
CA THR A 177 15.90 -5.92 -10.30
C THR A 177 14.93 -5.16 -11.23
N LYS A 178 13.85 -5.80 -11.68
CA LYS A 178 12.78 -5.18 -12.48
C LYS A 178 11.56 -4.76 -11.67
N LEU A 179 11.53 -5.03 -10.36
CA LEU A 179 10.39 -4.76 -9.50
C LEU A 179 10.09 -3.26 -9.48
N LYS A 180 8.81 -2.94 -9.63
CA LYS A 180 8.24 -1.60 -9.72
C LYS A 180 7.31 -1.32 -8.57
N ARG A 181 6.55 -2.33 -8.14
CA ARG A 181 5.51 -2.24 -7.11
C ARG A 181 5.56 -3.46 -6.19
N LEU A 182 5.58 -3.20 -4.89
CA LEU A 182 5.53 -4.21 -3.84
C LEU A 182 4.41 -3.86 -2.85
N GLU A 183 3.44 -4.77 -2.72
CA GLU A 183 2.33 -4.65 -1.78
C GLU A 183 2.25 -5.88 -0.88
N ILE A 184 2.42 -5.69 0.42
CA ILE A 184 2.40 -6.76 1.44
C ILE A 184 1.52 -6.35 2.65
N GLN A 185 0.82 -5.22 2.57
CA GLN A 185 0.02 -4.70 3.67
C GLN A 185 -1.06 -5.67 4.15
N ARG A 186 -1.50 -5.53 5.41
CA ARG A 186 -2.54 -6.39 6.03
C ARG A 186 -2.17 -7.87 6.01
N ASN A 187 -1.03 -8.17 6.63
CA ASN A 187 -0.55 -9.53 6.90
C ASN A 187 -0.08 -9.62 8.37
N CYS A 188 0.67 -10.67 8.71
CA CYS A 188 1.33 -10.85 10.00
C CYS A 188 2.87 -10.84 9.85
N ILE A 189 3.41 -10.10 8.87
CA ILE A 189 4.85 -10.00 8.60
C ILE A 189 5.57 -9.38 9.78
N SER A 190 6.75 -9.91 10.12
CA SER A 190 7.55 -9.56 11.29
C SER A 190 9.03 -9.42 10.93
N GLY A 191 9.89 -9.09 11.90
CA GLY A 191 11.31 -8.86 11.64
C GLY A 191 11.57 -7.48 11.05
N GLU A 192 12.81 -7.22 10.65
CA GLU A 192 13.21 -5.92 10.08
C GLU A 192 12.88 -5.86 8.58
N PHE A 193 12.61 -4.64 8.09
CA PHE A 193 12.45 -4.41 6.66
C PHE A 193 13.82 -4.55 5.96
N PRO A 194 13.93 -5.38 4.90
CA PRO A 194 15.22 -5.65 4.26
C PRO A 194 15.73 -4.45 3.46
N ASP A 195 17.05 -4.38 3.24
CA ASP A 195 17.65 -3.42 2.32
C ASP A 195 17.23 -3.73 0.87
N LEU A 196 16.50 -2.79 0.27
CA LEU A 196 16.05 -2.84 -1.13
C LEU A 196 16.70 -1.74 -2.00
N GLY A 197 17.74 -1.07 -1.49
CA GLY A 197 18.38 0.10 -2.13
C GLY A 197 18.95 -0.17 -3.52
N SER A 198 19.14 -1.44 -3.93
CA SER A 198 19.60 -1.79 -5.27
C SER A 198 18.50 -1.76 -6.35
N LEU A 199 17.23 -1.74 -5.95
CA LEU A 199 16.08 -1.85 -6.85
C LEU A 199 15.76 -0.51 -7.54
N LYS A 200 16.44 -0.25 -8.65
CA LYS A 200 16.37 1.05 -9.39
C LYS A 200 15.03 1.38 -10.06
N ASN A 201 14.09 0.44 -10.09
CA ASN A 201 12.79 0.62 -10.73
C ASN A 201 11.64 0.64 -9.72
N LEU A 202 11.91 0.34 -8.44
CA LEU A 202 10.89 0.21 -7.40
C LEU A 202 10.42 1.60 -6.98
N TYR A 203 9.19 1.94 -7.34
CA TYR A 203 8.61 3.27 -7.09
C TYR A 203 7.50 3.26 -6.05
N PHE A 204 6.92 2.09 -5.74
CA PHE A 204 5.83 1.98 -4.76
C PHE A 204 6.06 0.81 -3.81
N ILE A 205 6.02 1.10 -2.51
CA ILE A 205 6.08 0.09 -1.44
C ILE A 205 4.97 0.38 -0.43
N ASP A 206 4.09 -0.60 -0.20
CA ASP A 206 3.17 -0.61 0.93
C ASP A 206 3.36 -1.89 1.76
N VAL A 207 3.77 -1.71 3.02
CA VAL A 207 3.91 -2.79 4.02
C VAL A 207 3.12 -2.49 5.29
N SER A 208 2.08 -1.67 5.16
CA SER A 208 1.26 -1.22 6.29
C SER A 208 0.52 -2.37 6.98
N ASP A 209 0.04 -2.14 8.20
CA ASP A 209 -0.79 -3.10 8.93
C ASP A 209 -0.11 -4.48 9.06
N ASN A 210 1.11 -4.48 9.60
CA ASN A 210 1.94 -5.66 9.84
C ASN A 210 2.62 -5.56 11.23
N ASN A 211 3.58 -6.43 11.51
CA ASN A 211 4.33 -6.51 12.75
C ASN A 211 5.84 -6.24 12.54
N ILE A 212 6.19 -5.44 11.52
CA ILE A 212 7.59 -5.12 11.16
C ILE A 212 8.21 -4.28 12.27
N SER A 213 9.42 -4.67 12.69
CA SER A 213 10.19 -4.03 13.76
C SER A 213 11.48 -3.40 13.23
N GLY A 214 12.26 -2.78 14.13
CA GLY A 214 13.50 -2.08 13.76
C GLY A 214 13.23 -0.66 13.26
N GLY A 215 14.22 -0.04 12.62
CA GLY A 215 14.11 1.31 12.08
C GLY A 215 13.74 1.35 10.60
N VAL A 216 13.53 2.56 10.07
CA VAL A 216 13.51 2.77 8.62
C VAL A 216 14.90 2.45 8.06
N PRO A 217 15.03 1.60 7.02
CA PRO A 217 16.33 1.29 6.42
C PRO A 217 17.06 2.55 5.96
N SER A 218 18.38 2.60 6.16
CA SER A 218 19.22 3.72 5.66
C SER A 218 19.31 3.76 4.14
N THR A 219 19.10 2.62 3.47
CA THR A 219 19.21 2.42 2.03
C THR A 219 17.84 2.07 1.44
N LEU A 220 17.11 3.10 1.05
CA LEU A 220 15.86 2.97 0.29
C LEU A 220 16.13 3.01 -1.22
N PRO A 221 15.27 2.38 -2.06
CA PRO A 221 15.34 2.51 -3.51
C PRO A 221 15.31 3.99 -3.93
N LEU A 222 16.28 4.44 -4.73
CA LEU A 222 16.34 5.85 -5.15
C LEU A 222 15.19 6.27 -6.08
N SER A 223 14.51 5.30 -6.69
CA SER A 223 13.34 5.49 -7.56
C SER A 223 12.01 5.62 -6.81
N LEU A 224 12.01 5.52 -5.48
CA LEU A 224 10.80 5.47 -4.69
C LEU A 224 10.01 6.78 -4.79
N VAL A 225 8.71 6.65 -5.07
CA VAL A 225 7.73 7.74 -5.10
C VAL A 225 6.83 7.68 -3.87
N GLU A 226 6.47 6.48 -3.44
CA GLU A 226 5.60 6.26 -2.29
C GLU A 226 6.14 5.15 -1.39
N LEU A 227 6.21 5.47 -0.09
CA LEU A 227 6.53 4.54 0.98
C LEU A 227 5.47 4.63 2.07
N SER A 228 4.70 3.55 2.25
CA SER A 228 3.84 3.38 3.42
C SER A 228 4.32 2.23 4.29
N MET A 229 4.61 2.54 5.55
CA MET A 229 4.92 1.56 6.60
C MET A 229 4.02 1.76 7.83
N ARG A 230 2.81 2.29 7.59
CA ARG A 230 1.84 2.61 8.63
C ARG A 230 1.47 1.40 9.47
N ASN A 231 1.18 1.60 10.76
CA ASN A 231 0.64 0.56 11.65
C ASN A 231 1.54 -0.68 11.70
N ASN A 232 2.77 -0.47 12.17
CA ASN A 232 3.79 -1.48 12.38
C ASN A 232 4.42 -1.30 13.78
N LYS A 233 5.53 -1.99 14.03
CA LYS A 233 6.32 -1.89 15.27
C LYS A 233 7.66 -1.18 15.04
N LEU A 234 7.73 -0.26 14.09
CA LEU A 234 8.97 0.45 13.78
C LEU A 234 9.33 1.43 14.89
N ASN A 235 10.63 1.61 15.14
CA ASN A 235 11.16 2.48 16.18
C ASN A 235 12.49 3.13 15.74
N GLY A 236 13.17 3.81 16.67
CA GLY A 236 14.42 4.48 16.39
C GLY A 236 14.22 5.81 15.66
N ASN A 237 15.23 6.21 14.88
CA ASN A 237 15.25 7.50 14.21
C ASN A 237 14.98 7.35 12.71
N ILE A 238 14.35 8.36 12.10
CA ILE A 238 14.24 8.46 10.65
C ILE A 238 15.62 8.83 10.09
N PRO A 239 16.20 8.05 9.15
CA PRO A 239 17.54 8.30 8.62
C PRO A 239 17.61 9.58 7.79
N HIS A 240 18.74 10.29 7.87
CA HIS A 240 18.97 11.50 7.09
C HIS A 240 19.06 11.24 5.58
N ASP A 241 19.46 10.03 5.19
CA ASP A 241 19.60 9.59 3.80
C ASP A 241 18.29 9.57 3.00
N ILE A 242 17.15 9.82 3.65
CA ILE A 242 15.88 9.99 2.97
C ILE A 242 15.90 11.15 1.96
N ASP A 243 16.78 12.16 2.11
CA ASP A 243 16.99 13.21 1.11
C ASP A 243 17.60 12.74 -0.22
N LYS A 244 18.22 11.56 -0.23
CA LYS A 244 18.76 10.95 -1.46
C LYS A 244 17.63 10.38 -2.33
N VAL A 245 16.47 10.08 -1.75
CA VAL A 245 15.30 9.52 -2.44
C VAL A 245 14.50 10.63 -3.12
N ARG A 246 15.11 11.24 -4.14
CA ARG A 246 14.62 12.50 -4.74
C ARG A 246 13.28 12.42 -5.45
N PHE A 247 12.71 11.24 -5.66
CA PHE A 247 11.38 11.08 -6.24
C PHE A 247 10.28 10.88 -5.20
N LEU A 248 10.63 10.78 -3.91
CA LEU A 248 9.68 10.50 -2.84
C LEU A 248 8.69 11.66 -2.66
N GLN A 249 7.41 11.37 -2.91
CA GLN A 249 6.27 12.27 -2.81
C GLN A 249 5.42 11.96 -1.59
N VAL A 250 5.24 10.69 -1.24
CA VAL A 250 4.40 10.25 -0.12
C VAL A 250 5.22 9.40 0.86
N LEU A 251 5.23 9.82 2.12
CA LEU A 251 5.82 9.06 3.23
C LEU A 251 4.80 8.94 4.38
N ASP A 252 4.34 7.72 4.63
CA ASP A 252 3.49 7.40 5.78
C ASP A 252 4.20 6.43 6.74
N LEU A 253 4.54 6.96 7.91
CA LEU A 253 5.14 6.23 9.04
C LEU A 253 4.23 6.26 10.27
N SER A 254 2.94 6.56 10.09
CA SER A 254 2.00 6.69 11.19
C SER A 254 1.75 5.38 11.93
N HIS A 255 1.27 5.46 13.17
CA HIS A 255 0.99 4.29 14.01
C HIS A 255 2.22 3.38 14.16
N ASN A 256 3.32 3.96 14.61
CA ASN A 256 4.55 3.23 14.93
C ASN A 256 5.04 3.65 16.32
N MET A 257 6.27 3.28 16.66
CA MET A 257 6.93 3.60 17.93
C MET A 257 8.15 4.51 17.72
N PHE A 258 8.16 5.35 16.67
CA PHE A 258 9.27 6.28 16.44
C PHE A 258 9.32 7.33 17.54
N ALA A 259 10.52 7.60 18.07
CA ALA A 259 10.71 8.51 19.19
C ALA A 259 11.82 9.53 18.90
N GLY A 260 12.01 10.47 19.83
CA GLY A 260 13.07 11.47 19.71
C GLY A 260 12.69 12.61 18.77
N THR A 261 13.58 12.97 17.85
CA THR A 261 13.46 14.20 17.06
C THR A 261 13.06 13.93 15.62
N VAL A 262 12.05 14.64 15.13
CA VAL A 262 11.72 14.66 13.69
C VAL A 262 12.81 15.45 12.95
N PRO A 263 13.54 14.84 12.00
CA PRO A 263 14.68 15.49 11.37
C PRO A 263 14.25 16.55 10.36
N SER A 264 14.98 17.67 10.34
CA SER A 264 14.69 18.85 9.52
C SER A 264 14.70 18.56 8.01
N VAL A 265 15.41 17.49 7.63
CA VAL A 265 15.53 16.99 6.26
C VAL A 265 14.17 16.70 5.60
N LEU A 266 13.18 16.26 6.38
CA LEU A 266 11.85 15.93 5.89
C LEU A 266 11.08 17.19 5.46
N PHE A 267 11.22 18.29 6.20
CA PHE A 267 10.54 19.56 5.88
C PHE A 267 11.14 20.27 4.66
N ARG A 268 12.40 19.96 4.33
CA ARG A 268 13.15 20.50 3.20
C ARG A 268 13.39 19.48 2.08
N HIS A 269 12.68 18.35 2.12
CA HIS A 269 12.82 17.31 1.11
C HIS A 269 12.41 17.85 -0.27
N PRO A 270 13.19 17.60 -1.33
CA PRO A 270 13.00 18.27 -2.62
C PRO A 270 11.69 17.92 -3.34
N SER A 271 11.06 16.80 -3.00
CA SER A 271 9.88 16.30 -3.72
C SER A 271 8.75 15.82 -2.83
N LEU A 272 8.91 15.89 -1.50
CA LEU A 272 7.91 15.32 -0.59
C LEU A 272 6.69 16.24 -0.56
N GLU A 273 5.52 15.66 -0.82
CA GLU A 273 4.22 16.36 -0.89
C GLU A 273 3.35 16.00 0.31
N GLN A 274 3.39 14.74 0.75
CA GLN A 274 2.64 14.25 1.90
C GLN A 274 3.56 13.55 2.91
N LEU A 275 3.50 14.03 4.15
CA LEU A 275 4.23 13.46 5.27
C LEU A 275 3.29 13.16 6.44
N THR A 276 3.12 11.88 6.76
CA THR A 276 2.31 11.43 7.89
C THR A 276 3.19 10.73 8.92
N LEU A 277 3.37 11.34 10.09
CA LEU A 277 4.10 10.80 11.25
C LEU A 277 3.20 10.66 12.49
N SER A 278 1.88 10.70 12.30
CA SER A 278 0.92 10.68 13.40
C SER A 278 0.95 9.38 14.21
N TYR A 279 0.52 9.41 15.47
CA TYR A 279 0.51 8.22 16.35
C TYR A 279 1.91 7.60 16.46
N ASN A 280 2.85 8.40 16.97
CA ASN A 280 4.22 8.00 17.30
C ASN A 280 4.60 8.60 18.65
N GLU A 281 5.87 8.51 19.02
CA GLU A 281 6.44 8.93 20.30
C GLU A 281 7.44 10.09 20.13
N PHE A 282 7.37 10.86 19.02
CA PHE A 282 8.27 11.99 18.78
C PHE A 282 8.10 13.07 19.84
N SER A 283 9.21 13.57 20.38
CA SER A 283 9.23 14.54 21.49
C SER A 283 9.71 15.93 21.08
N SER A 284 10.40 16.06 19.94
CA SER A 284 10.88 17.35 19.45
C SER A 284 10.98 17.42 17.92
N LEU A 285 11.11 18.65 17.42
CA LEU A 285 11.31 18.95 16.01
C LEU A 285 12.70 19.57 15.81
N GLN A 286 13.43 19.10 14.80
CA GLN A 286 14.61 19.82 14.34
C GLN A 286 14.15 20.95 13.41
N VAL A 287 14.30 22.19 13.87
CA VAL A 287 13.86 23.38 13.13
C VAL A 287 14.83 23.65 11.96
N PRO A 288 14.35 23.66 10.70
CA PRO A 288 15.15 24.08 9.55
C PRO A 288 15.32 25.61 9.51
N ALA A 289 16.35 26.09 8.80
CA ALA A 289 16.44 27.52 8.47
C ALA A 289 15.24 27.93 7.58
N VAL A 290 14.57 29.04 7.93
CA VAL A 290 13.31 29.46 7.32
C VAL A 290 13.41 29.62 5.81
N ASP A 291 14.51 30.21 5.31
CA ASP A 291 14.72 30.45 3.88
C ASP A 291 14.72 29.16 3.05
N ILE A 292 15.13 28.04 3.65
CA ILE A 292 15.20 26.73 2.98
C ILE A 292 13.80 26.12 2.83
N THR A 293 12.90 26.36 3.79
CA THR A 293 11.53 25.83 3.76
C THR A 293 10.63 26.50 2.73
N LEU A 294 11.03 27.65 2.18
CA LEU A 294 10.31 28.32 1.09
C LEU A 294 10.32 27.52 -0.22
N ASN A 295 11.23 26.57 -0.38
CA ASN A 295 11.26 25.68 -1.54
C ASN A 295 10.62 24.31 -1.28
N SER A 296 9.97 24.13 -0.13
CA SER A 296 9.34 22.86 0.22
C SER A 296 8.14 22.56 -0.68
N ASN A 297 8.01 21.29 -1.09
CA ASN A 297 6.88 20.80 -1.86
C ASN A 297 5.74 20.24 -1.01
N LEU A 298 5.87 20.25 0.33
CA LEU A 298 4.87 19.70 1.22
C LEU A 298 3.53 20.43 1.10
N ILE A 299 2.49 19.63 0.84
CA ILE A 299 1.08 20.01 0.75
C ILE A 299 0.36 19.59 2.03
N ALA A 300 0.64 18.39 2.53
CA ALA A 300 0.04 17.82 3.73
C ALA A 300 1.09 17.35 4.74
N LEU A 301 0.95 17.81 5.98
CA LEU A 301 1.79 17.42 7.12
C LEU A 301 0.92 17.02 8.31
N ASP A 302 1.05 15.77 8.74
CA ASP A 302 0.39 15.25 9.94
C ASP A 302 1.42 14.78 10.97
N LEU A 303 1.50 15.51 12.08
CA LEU A 303 2.33 15.19 13.25
C LEU A 303 1.47 14.93 14.48
N SER A 304 0.17 14.69 14.31
CA SER A 304 -0.77 14.54 15.42
C SER A 304 -0.49 13.31 16.28
N TYR A 305 -1.00 13.28 17.52
CA TYR A 305 -0.83 12.14 18.43
C TYR A 305 0.65 11.76 18.61
N ASN A 306 1.45 12.73 19.02
CA ASN A 306 2.85 12.57 19.39
C ASN A 306 3.09 13.24 20.76
N LYS A 307 4.35 13.36 21.19
CA LYS A 307 4.76 14.04 22.43
C LYS A 307 5.53 15.34 22.14
N LEU A 308 5.28 15.98 21.00
CA LEU A 308 6.07 17.13 20.54
C LEU A 308 5.89 18.31 21.49
N ARG A 309 7.01 18.82 22.01
CA ARG A 309 7.05 19.93 22.97
C ARG A 309 7.53 21.23 22.35
N GLY A 310 7.35 22.31 23.11
CA GLY A 310 7.85 23.64 22.80
C GLY A 310 6.77 24.57 22.26
N LEU A 311 7.20 25.62 21.57
CA LEU A 311 6.29 26.56 20.90
C LEU A 311 5.92 26.06 19.51
N LEU A 312 4.78 26.50 18.99
CA LEU A 312 4.41 26.24 17.59
C LEU A 312 5.46 26.81 16.63
N PRO A 313 6.02 25.98 15.72
CA PRO A 313 7.09 26.41 14.84
C PRO A 313 6.57 27.33 13.72
N ILE A 314 7.01 28.58 13.68
CA ILE A 314 6.51 29.58 12.71
C ILE A 314 6.80 29.18 11.26
N PHE A 315 7.89 28.45 10.99
CA PHE A 315 8.26 28.07 9.63
C PHE A 315 7.17 27.26 8.91
N MET A 316 6.36 26.46 9.62
CA MET A 316 5.27 25.69 9.01
C MET A 316 4.17 26.59 8.44
N ALA A 317 3.91 27.73 9.09
CA ALA A 317 3.00 28.75 8.55
C ALA A 317 3.63 29.57 7.41
N SER A 318 4.95 29.50 7.22
CA SER A 318 5.66 30.15 6.12
C SER A 318 5.86 29.24 4.90
N MET A 319 5.55 27.94 5.00
CA MET A 319 5.69 26.99 3.89
C MET A 319 4.64 27.31 2.82
N PRO A 320 5.05 27.58 1.56
CA PRO A 320 4.15 28.15 0.56
C PRO A 320 3.08 27.17 0.11
N LYS A 321 3.40 25.89 -0.09
CA LYS A 321 2.46 24.89 -0.62
C LYS A 321 1.64 24.15 0.45
N LEU A 322 1.97 24.33 1.73
CA LEU A 322 1.32 23.58 2.82
C LEU A 322 -0.12 24.07 3.01
N THR A 323 -1.09 23.22 2.70
CA THR A 323 -2.53 23.49 2.81
C THR A 323 -3.18 22.73 3.97
N ALA A 324 -2.64 21.56 4.32
CA ALA A 324 -3.16 20.72 5.39
C ALA A 324 -2.10 20.49 6.46
N LEU A 325 -2.35 21.01 7.66
CA LEU A 325 -1.47 20.85 8.81
C LEU A 325 -2.26 20.31 10.02
N SER A 326 -1.80 19.19 10.56
CA SER A 326 -2.30 18.62 11.80
C SER A 326 -1.17 18.50 12.83
N LEU A 327 -1.34 19.20 13.95
CA LEU A 327 -0.49 19.14 15.14
C LEU A 327 -1.31 18.69 16.36
N GLU A 328 -2.49 18.09 16.15
CA GLU A 328 -3.40 17.76 17.25
C GLU A 328 -2.76 16.81 18.25
N ARG A 329 -3.14 16.93 19.53
CA ARG A 329 -2.75 16.02 20.61
C ARG A 329 -1.23 15.82 20.67
N ASN A 330 -0.56 16.95 20.91
CA ASN A 330 0.85 17.03 21.25
C ASN A 330 0.99 17.80 22.58
N GLU A 331 2.21 18.20 22.89
CA GLU A 331 2.59 18.92 24.10
C GLU A 331 3.05 20.35 23.78
N PHE A 332 2.52 20.96 22.71
CA PHE A 332 2.85 22.34 22.34
C PHE A 332 2.24 23.34 23.33
N THR A 333 2.98 24.41 23.59
CA THR A 333 2.64 25.47 24.55
C THR A 333 2.78 26.86 23.93
N GLY A 334 2.42 27.89 24.70
CA GLY A 334 2.52 29.28 24.28
C GLY A 334 1.33 29.73 23.43
N MET A 335 1.41 30.96 22.94
CA MET A 335 0.35 31.55 22.11
C MET A 335 0.41 31.01 20.68
N ILE A 336 -0.75 30.93 20.03
CA ILE A 336 -0.85 30.64 18.60
C ILE A 336 -0.23 31.83 17.82
N PRO A 337 0.87 31.64 17.06
CA PRO A 337 1.47 32.73 16.30
C PRO A 337 0.51 33.26 15.24
N ALA A 338 0.49 34.59 15.04
CA ALA A 338 -0.41 35.24 14.11
C ALA A 338 -0.24 34.75 12.65
N GLN A 339 0.94 34.25 12.28
CA GLN A 339 1.23 33.70 10.95
C GLN A 339 0.32 32.52 10.60
N TYR A 340 0.02 31.64 11.57
CA TYR A 340 -0.92 30.54 11.37
C TYR A 340 -2.32 31.05 11.05
N ALA A 341 -2.76 32.08 11.78
CA ALA A 341 -4.05 32.71 11.60
C ALA A 341 -4.18 33.43 10.26
N VAL A 342 -3.12 34.16 9.86
CA VAL A 342 -3.06 34.85 8.56
C VAL A 342 -3.13 33.84 7.43
N LYS A 343 -2.33 32.78 7.45
CA LYS A 343 -2.35 31.76 6.40
C LYS A 343 -3.67 30.98 6.33
N ALA A 344 -4.39 30.85 7.45
CA ALA A 344 -5.72 30.24 7.45
C ALA A 344 -6.83 31.18 6.93
N ALA A 345 -6.75 32.48 7.23
CA ALA A 345 -7.83 33.44 6.96
C ALA A 345 -7.67 34.22 5.65
N VAL A 346 -6.43 34.38 5.17
CA VAL A 346 -6.13 35.12 3.94
C VAL A 346 -6.00 34.12 2.80
N ALA A 347 -6.77 34.34 1.73
CA ALA A 347 -6.67 33.53 0.53
C ALA A 347 -5.25 33.53 -0.02
N GLY A 348 -4.81 32.37 -0.50
CA GLY A 348 -3.53 32.23 -1.18
C GLY A 348 -3.39 33.15 -2.40
N ASN A 349 -2.16 33.34 -2.86
CA ASN A 349 -1.84 33.94 -4.15
C ASN A 349 -1.16 32.91 -5.06
N ASP A 350 -0.74 33.31 -6.27
CA ASP A 350 -0.13 32.40 -7.26
C ASP A 350 1.08 31.59 -6.72
N ASN A 351 1.74 32.08 -5.66
CA ASN A 351 2.95 31.46 -5.09
C ASN A 351 2.75 30.89 -3.69
N THR A 352 1.62 31.13 -3.03
CA THR A 352 1.37 30.72 -1.64
C THR A 352 -0.06 30.25 -1.46
N SER A 353 -0.23 29.12 -0.79
CA SER A 353 -1.52 28.55 -0.45
C SER A 353 -2.01 29.02 0.92
N SER A 354 -3.32 29.06 1.10
CA SER A 354 -3.97 29.19 2.40
C SER A 354 -4.17 27.81 3.04
N PHE A 355 -4.32 27.74 4.36
CA PHE A 355 -4.69 26.49 5.00
C PHE A 355 -6.14 26.13 4.67
N GLU A 356 -6.33 24.98 4.04
CA GLU A 356 -7.64 24.30 3.93
C GLU A 356 -7.93 23.51 5.21
N ARG A 357 -6.89 23.03 5.89
CA ARG A 357 -6.98 22.31 7.16
C ARG A 357 -5.88 22.77 8.11
N LEU A 358 -6.27 23.24 9.30
CA LEU A 358 -5.38 23.61 10.40
C LEU A 358 -5.90 23.05 11.72
N LEU A 359 -5.35 21.92 12.14
CA LEU A 359 -5.80 21.23 13.36
C LEU A 359 -4.74 21.37 14.46
N LEU A 360 -5.06 22.13 15.51
CA LEU A 360 -4.19 22.42 16.65
C LEU A 360 -4.79 21.93 17.99
N GLY A 361 -5.90 21.20 17.93
CA GLY A 361 -6.64 20.75 19.11
C GLY A 361 -5.85 19.81 20.01
N GLY A 362 -6.18 19.74 21.29
CA GLY A 362 -5.58 18.77 22.22
C GLY A 362 -4.15 19.11 22.68
N ASN A 363 -3.70 20.36 22.55
CA ASN A 363 -2.39 20.83 23.03
C ASN A 363 -2.54 21.65 24.33
N TYR A 364 -1.49 22.36 24.73
CA TYR A 364 -1.47 23.26 25.89
C TYR A 364 -1.26 24.72 25.44
N LEU A 365 -1.87 25.10 24.32
CA LEU A 365 -1.79 26.45 23.78
C LEU A 365 -2.59 27.42 24.65
N VAL A 366 -2.06 28.64 24.83
CA VAL A 366 -2.61 29.66 25.75
C VAL A 366 -2.88 30.98 25.05
N GLY A 367 -3.57 31.87 25.76
CA GLY A 367 -3.79 33.24 25.30
C GLY A 367 -5.07 33.42 24.49
N PRO A 368 -5.23 34.60 23.87
CA PRO A 368 -6.38 34.87 23.01
C PRO A 368 -6.25 34.15 21.66
N ILE A 369 -7.39 33.80 21.08
CA ILE A 369 -7.44 33.33 19.68
C ILE A 369 -7.03 34.51 18.77
N PRO A 370 -6.05 34.32 17.85
CA PRO A 370 -5.64 35.37 16.94
C PRO A 370 -6.80 35.95 16.11
N GLY A 371 -6.84 37.27 15.98
CA GLY A 371 -7.92 38.01 15.31
C GLY A 371 -8.36 37.48 13.94
N PRO A 372 -7.43 37.15 13.00
CA PRO A 372 -7.82 36.64 11.69
C PRO A 372 -8.65 35.35 11.73
N LEU A 373 -8.43 34.48 12.74
CA LEU A 373 -9.24 33.26 12.90
C LEU A 373 -10.68 33.57 13.32
N LEU A 374 -10.91 34.64 14.09
CA LEU A 374 -12.25 35.04 14.54
C LEU A 374 -13.15 35.45 13.37
N GLY A 375 -12.57 35.86 12.24
CA GLY A 375 -13.28 36.23 11.01
C GLY A 375 -13.56 35.06 10.06
N LEU A 376 -13.08 33.85 10.36
CA LEU A 376 -13.32 32.67 9.52
C LEU A 376 -14.81 32.31 9.49
N LYS A 377 -15.28 31.88 8.32
CA LYS A 377 -16.67 31.42 8.12
C LYS A 377 -16.71 29.90 8.06
N PRO A 378 -17.78 29.25 8.53
CA PRO A 378 -17.95 27.81 8.34
C PRO A 378 -17.79 27.42 6.87
N GLY A 379 -16.97 26.39 6.61
CA GLY A 379 -16.67 25.92 5.25
C GLY A 379 -15.51 26.64 4.54
N SER A 380 -14.93 27.70 5.10
CA SER A 380 -13.76 28.36 4.48
C SER A 380 -12.44 27.60 4.72
N ALA A 381 -12.32 26.94 5.87
CA ALA A 381 -11.21 26.06 6.22
C ALA A 381 -11.66 25.13 7.37
N ASP A 382 -11.10 23.92 7.44
CA ASP A 382 -11.27 23.03 8.58
C ASP A 382 -10.26 23.37 9.68
N VAL A 383 -10.72 24.07 10.71
CA VAL A 383 -9.89 24.51 11.83
C VAL A 383 -10.35 23.86 13.13
N SER A 384 -9.41 23.39 13.94
CA SER A 384 -9.67 22.81 15.26
C SER A 384 -8.77 23.43 16.32
N LEU A 385 -9.36 24.14 17.28
CA LEU A 385 -8.67 24.70 18.47
C LEU A 385 -9.19 24.10 19.79
N ALA A 386 -10.05 23.08 19.71
CA ALA A 386 -10.65 22.40 20.85
C ALA A 386 -9.61 21.80 21.80
N ASP A 387 -9.96 21.57 23.07
CA ASP A 387 -9.11 20.83 24.01
C ASP A 387 -7.71 21.46 24.20
N ASN A 388 -7.64 22.79 24.30
CA ASN A 388 -6.43 23.58 24.61
C ASN A 388 -6.60 24.34 25.94
N CYS A 389 -5.66 25.24 26.29
CA CYS A 389 -5.71 26.11 27.47
C CYS A 389 -6.02 27.58 27.09
N LEU A 390 -6.89 27.80 26.11
CA LEU A 390 -7.24 29.14 25.61
C LEU A 390 -8.22 29.84 26.55
N TYR A 391 -8.12 31.17 26.67
CA TYR A 391 -8.95 31.95 27.60
C TYR A 391 -10.46 31.80 27.36
N ARG A 392 -10.87 31.70 26.08
CA ARG A 392 -12.25 31.48 25.67
C ARG A 392 -12.25 30.80 24.30
N CYS A 393 -13.00 29.70 24.16
CA CYS A 393 -13.37 29.12 22.86
C CYS A 393 -14.90 28.89 22.84
N PRO A 394 -15.71 29.95 22.66
CA PRO A 394 -17.17 29.83 22.67
C PRO A 394 -17.70 28.91 21.57
N ASP A 395 -18.81 28.21 21.83
CA ASP A 395 -19.52 27.37 20.85
C ASP A 395 -19.94 28.10 19.57
N ALA A 396 -20.10 29.42 19.66
CA ALA A 396 -20.41 30.28 18.52
C ALA A 396 -19.33 30.24 17.42
N PHE A 397 -18.09 29.87 17.75
CA PHE A 397 -17.03 29.69 16.77
C PHE A 397 -16.94 28.23 16.33
N PHE A 398 -17.21 27.96 15.05
CA PHE A 398 -17.24 26.60 14.51
C PHE A 398 -15.92 25.81 14.73
N PHE A 399 -14.77 26.50 14.78
CA PHE A 399 -13.46 25.89 14.99
C PHE A 399 -13.16 25.49 16.45
N CYS A 400 -14.02 25.91 17.39
CA CYS A 400 -14.06 25.35 18.75
C CYS A 400 -14.78 24.00 18.77
N ARG A 401 -15.49 23.64 17.68
CA ARG A 401 -16.20 22.36 17.47
C ARG A 401 -17.18 21.97 18.61
N GLY A 402 -17.69 22.96 19.34
CA GLY A 402 -18.54 22.74 20.52
C GLY A 402 -17.89 21.89 21.61
N ARG A 403 -16.54 21.84 21.63
CA ARG A 403 -15.78 21.08 22.62
C ARG A 403 -15.18 22.03 23.66
N ASP A 404 -15.20 21.58 24.90
CA ASP A 404 -14.59 22.31 26.00
C ASP A 404 -13.08 22.46 25.82
N GLN A 405 -12.56 23.56 26.36
CA GLN A 405 -11.13 23.70 26.61
C GLN A 405 -10.74 22.82 27.80
N LYS A 406 -9.44 22.51 27.93
CA LYS A 406 -8.91 21.79 29.09
C LYS A 406 -9.27 22.52 30.38
N SER A 407 -9.46 21.76 31.45
CA SER A 407 -9.74 22.37 32.75
C SER A 407 -8.53 23.19 33.22
N ALA A 408 -8.77 24.22 34.01
CA ALA A 408 -7.69 25.01 34.61
C ALA A 408 -6.74 24.15 35.46
N VAL A 409 -7.24 23.06 36.05
CA VAL A 409 -6.44 22.10 36.81
C VAL A 409 -5.48 21.35 35.88
N ASP A 410 -5.97 20.84 34.75
CA ASP A 410 -5.14 20.12 33.77
C ASP A 410 -4.07 21.04 33.18
N CYS A 411 -4.45 22.25 32.79
CA CYS A 411 -3.55 23.28 32.27
C CYS A 411 -2.42 23.62 33.25
N LYS A 412 -2.76 23.90 34.52
CA LYS A 412 -1.77 24.21 35.57
C LYS A 412 -0.90 23.02 35.95
N SER A 413 -1.45 21.81 35.86
CA SER A 413 -0.68 20.59 36.15
C SER A 413 0.41 20.34 35.11
N PHE A 414 0.19 20.71 33.85
CA PHE A 414 1.18 20.62 32.79
C PHE A 414 2.26 21.70 32.88
N GLY A 415 1.87 22.94 33.21
CA GLY A 415 2.82 24.04 33.43
C GLY A 415 2.25 25.10 34.37
N PRO A 416 2.93 25.46 35.48
CA PRO A 416 2.39 26.42 36.46
C PRO A 416 2.26 27.85 35.92
N THR A 417 2.92 28.15 34.79
CA THR A 417 2.81 29.43 34.07
C THR A 417 1.67 29.48 33.06
N ILE A 418 0.94 28.36 32.87
CA ILE A 418 -0.26 28.26 32.06
C ILE A 418 -1.43 28.75 32.93
N PRO A 419 -2.13 29.84 32.54
CA PRO A 419 -3.11 30.54 33.38
C PRO A 419 -4.26 29.68 33.92
#